data_AF-A0A968VTL4-F1
#
_entry.id   AF-A0A968VTL4-F1
#
_cell.length_a   1.000
_cell.length_b   1.000
_cell.length_c   1.000
_cell.angle_alpha   90.00
_cell.angle_beta   90.00
_cell.angle_gamma   90.00
#
_symmetry.space_group_name_H-M   'P 1'
#
loop_
_entity.id
_entity.type
_entity.pdbx_description
1 polymer ?
#
loop_
_entity_poly.entity_id
_entity_poly.type
_entity_poly.pdbx_seq_one_letter_code
_entity_poly.pdbx_strand_id
1 'polypeptide(L)'
;MPSEKSPYLERNRGPTPPIDFDDLRKHLPSLGSQHLAELLWVRAQQDDVLAKALTASVAIRSAQGDWQQAKDGVDYDCHFPDFIRYTEGGHGMILDEIKNSLDFLSAQGQIDSAIRIAEHAIQRGQEVAENFEDDWDWISSLKDLMAWVEKPRGGT
;
A
#
# COMPACT_ATOMS: atom_id res chain seq x y z
N MET A 1 47.40 11.61 0.64
CA MET A 1 46.32 11.43 1.61
C MET A 1 45.49 10.24 1.17
N PRO A 2 45.34 9.19 1.97
CA PRO A 2 44.46 8.08 1.63
C PRO A 2 43.02 8.57 1.72
N SER A 3 42.25 8.39 0.65
CA SER A 3 40.80 8.59 0.65
C SER A 3 40.20 7.62 1.65
N GLU A 4 39.64 8.13 2.74
CA GLU A 4 38.79 7.40 3.67
C GLU A 4 37.52 7.01 2.90
N LYS A 5 37.58 5.87 2.20
CA LYS A 5 36.40 5.25 1.62
C LYS A 5 35.50 4.84 2.78
N SER A 6 34.36 5.52 2.84
CA SER A 6 33.28 5.30 3.78
C SER A 6 33.04 3.79 4.04
N PRO A 7 33.09 3.31 5.29
CA PRO A 7 33.00 1.88 5.63
C PRO A 7 31.65 1.23 5.27
N TYR A 8 30.68 2.00 4.80
CA TYR A 8 29.36 1.52 4.39
C TYR A 8 29.34 0.80 3.02
N LEU A 9 30.38 0.95 2.19
CA LEU A 9 30.44 0.25 0.90
C LEU A 9 30.82 -1.23 1.02
N GLU A 10 31.33 -1.69 2.16
CA GLU A 10 31.77 -3.09 2.32
C GLU A 10 30.68 -4.04 2.87
N ARG A 11 29.54 -3.51 3.37
CA ARG A 11 28.43 -4.35 3.87
C ARG A 11 27.64 -5.08 2.77
N ASN A 12 27.81 -4.69 1.50
CA ASN A 12 27.13 -5.30 0.35
C ASN A 12 27.98 -6.34 -0.40
N ARG A 13 28.92 -7.03 0.27
CA ARG A 13 29.69 -8.14 -0.32
C ARG A 13 29.01 -9.50 -0.19
N GLY A 14 27.67 -9.54 -0.29
CA GLY A 14 26.96 -10.79 -0.52
C GLY A 14 27.22 -11.29 -1.94
N PRO A 15 26.97 -12.58 -2.25
CA PRO A 15 26.96 -13.02 -3.64
C PRO A 15 26.01 -12.14 -4.44
N THR A 16 26.47 -11.67 -5.60
CA THR A 16 25.61 -10.93 -6.52
C THR A 16 24.42 -11.83 -6.89
N PRO A 17 23.18 -11.34 -6.76
CA PRO A 17 22.02 -12.10 -7.19
C PRO A 17 22.22 -12.57 -8.64
N PRO A 18 21.92 -13.84 -8.97
CA PRO A 18 22.15 -14.38 -10.30
C PRO A 18 21.21 -13.78 -11.36
N ILE A 19 20.17 -13.07 -10.92
CA ILE A 19 19.18 -12.37 -11.73
C ILE A 19 18.96 -10.99 -11.14
N ASP A 20 18.69 -9.99 -11.98
CA ASP A 20 18.22 -8.70 -11.50
C ASP A 20 16.72 -8.74 -11.16
N PHE A 21 16.25 -7.67 -10.53
CA PHE A 21 14.87 -7.59 -10.05
C PHE A 21 13.85 -7.44 -11.19
N ASP A 22 14.25 -6.86 -12.33
CA ASP A 22 13.39 -6.72 -13.50
C ASP A 22 13.15 -8.08 -14.16
N ASP A 23 14.16 -8.92 -14.23
CA ASP A 23 14.05 -10.30 -14.70
C ASP A 23 13.18 -11.13 -13.77
N LEU A 24 13.36 -10.99 -12.45
CA LEU A 24 12.45 -11.60 -11.48
C LEU A 24 10.99 -11.21 -11.74
N ARG A 25 10.70 -9.91 -11.92
CA ARG A 25 9.35 -9.41 -12.20
C ARG A 25 8.73 -10.01 -13.46
N LYS A 26 9.52 -10.19 -14.54
CA LYS A 26 9.04 -10.82 -15.79
C LYS A 26 8.67 -12.30 -15.58
N HIS A 27 9.36 -12.99 -14.67
CA HIS A 27 9.14 -14.41 -14.41
C HIS A 27 8.07 -14.68 -13.34
N LEU A 28 7.71 -13.73 -12.49
CA LEU A 28 6.66 -13.90 -11.46
C LEU A 28 5.35 -14.49 -12.04
N PRO A 29 4.80 -14.03 -13.18
CA PRO A 29 3.56 -14.60 -13.72
C PRO A 29 3.67 -16.10 -14.06
N SER A 30 4.87 -16.60 -14.37
CA SER A 30 5.08 -18.02 -14.69
C SER A 30 4.90 -18.96 -13.50
N LEU A 31 4.94 -18.42 -12.27
CA LEU A 31 4.70 -19.19 -11.03
C LEU A 31 3.22 -19.54 -10.84
N GLY A 32 2.31 -18.89 -11.56
CA GLY A 32 0.86 -19.06 -11.42
C GLY A 32 0.28 -18.33 -10.21
N SER A 33 -0.99 -17.92 -10.32
CA SER A 33 -1.66 -17.08 -9.31
C SER A 33 -1.77 -17.75 -7.95
N GLN A 34 -2.01 -19.07 -7.90
CA GLN A 34 -2.13 -19.81 -6.64
C GLN A 34 -0.81 -19.78 -5.86
N HIS A 35 0.31 -20.09 -6.52
CA HIS A 35 1.60 -20.11 -5.83
C HIS A 35 2.04 -18.70 -5.42
N LEU A 36 1.77 -17.68 -6.25
CA LEU A 36 2.00 -16.29 -5.87
C LEU A 36 1.18 -15.87 -4.64
N ALA A 37 -0.09 -16.28 -4.56
CA ALA A 37 -0.93 -15.99 -3.40
C ALA A 37 -0.40 -16.67 -2.12
N GLU A 38 0.07 -17.91 -2.21
CA GLU A 38 0.71 -18.62 -1.09
C GLU A 38 1.98 -17.91 -0.61
N LEU A 39 2.85 -17.50 -1.53
CA LEU A 39 4.07 -16.74 -1.19
C LEU A 39 3.74 -15.40 -0.53
N LEU A 40 2.75 -14.67 -1.06
CA LEU A 40 2.29 -13.42 -0.47
C LEU A 40 1.70 -13.63 0.93
N TRP A 41 0.89 -14.68 1.11
CA TRP A 41 0.32 -15.03 2.41
C TRP A 41 1.39 -15.37 3.46
N VAL A 42 2.41 -16.15 3.09
CA VAL A 42 3.52 -16.45 3.99
C VAL A 42 4.29 -15.18 4.35
N ARG A 43 4.53 -14.29 3.37
CA ARG A 43 5.22 -13.03 3.62
C ARG A 43 4.41 -12.09 4.52
N ALA A 44 3.10 -11.96 4.27
CA ALA A 44 2.22 -11.07 5.04
C ALA A 44 2.13 -11.45 6.52
N GLN A 45 2.30 -12.73 6.87
CA GLN A 45 2.37 -13.17 8.28
C GLN A 45 3.55 -12.58 9.07
N GLN A 46 4.54 -12.00 8.39
CA GLN A 46 5.74 -11.42 8.99
C GLN A 46 5.91 -9.94 8.68
N ASP A 47 4.94 -9.34 7.97
CA ASP A 47 5.03 -8.00 7.40
C ASP A 47 3.68 -7.32 7.58
N ASP A 48 3.52 -6.60 8.70
CA ASP A 48 2.26 -6.00 9.11
C ASP A 48 1.74 -4.97 8.10
N VAL A 49 2.66 -4.27 7.42
CA VAL A 49 2.32 -3.31 6.36
C VAL A 49 1.71 -4.04 5.17
N LEU A 50 2.33 -5.12 4.72
CA LEU A 50 1.77 -5.95 3.65
C LEU A 50 0.44 -6.58 4.06
N ALA A 51 0.32 -7.07 5.28
CA ALA A 51 -0.92 -7.65 5.80
C ALA A 51 -2.09 -6.64 5.79
N LYS A 52 -1.84 -5.41 6.24
CA LYS A 52 -2.81 -4.31 6.20
C LYS A 52 -3.15 -3.91 4.76
N ALA A 53 -2.17 -3.75 3.88
CA ALA A 53 -2.42 -3.42 2.47
C ALA A 53 -3.32 -4.48 1.79
N LEU A 54 -3.04 -5.76 1.99
CA LEU A 54 -3.88 -6.85 1.47
C LEU A 54 -5.28 -6.86 2.10
N THR A 55 -5.37 -6.58 3.40
CA THR A 55 -6.64 -6.50 4.13
C THR A 55 -7.52 -5.37 3.59
N ALA A 56 -6.95 -4.18 3.34
CA ALA A 56 -7.64 -3.05 2.73
C ALA A 56 -8.26 -3.44 1.39
N SER A 57 -7.48 -4.14 0.55
CA SER A 57 -7.95 -4.62 -0.74
C SER A 57 -9.17 -5.52 -0.61
N VAL A 58 -9.08 -6.51 0.28
CA VAL A 58 -10.16 -7.48 0.48
C VAL A 58 -11.38 -6.82 1.11
N ALA A 59 -11.22 -6.00 2.15
CA ALA A 59 -12.32 -5.36 2.86
C ALA A 59 -13.14 -4.45 1.93
N ILE A 60 -12.46 -3.62 1.13
CA ILE A 60 -13.12 -2.69 0.20
C ILE A 60 -13.81 -3.45 -0.94
N ARG A 61 -13.13 -4.43 -1.55
CA ARG A 61 -13.68 -5.14 -2.72
C ARG A 61 -14.78 -6.13 -2.36
N SER A 62 -14.71 -6.73 -1.17
CA SER A 62 -15.72 -7.70 -0.69
C SER A 62 -16.94 -7.05 -0.05
N ALA A 63 -16.89 -5.75 0.27
CA ALA A 63 -18.01 -5.03 0.86
C ALA A 63 -19.26 -5.01 -0.03
N GLN A 64 -19.12 -5.14 -1.36
CA GLN A 64 -20.25 -5.17 -2.31
C GLN A 64 -21.26 -4.01 -2.13
N GLY A 65 -20.77 -2.83 -1.74
CA GLY A 65 -21.60 -1.65 -1.46
C GLY A 65 -22.01 -1.49 0.02
N ASP A 66 -21.67 -2.42 0.91
CA ASP A 66 -21.79 -2.25 2.36
C ASP A 66 -20.78 -1.21 2.86
N TRP A 67 -21.30 -0.02 3.16
CA TRP A 67 -20.52 1.07 3.70
C TRP A 67 -19.81 0.72 5.02
N GLN A 68 -20.52 0.06 5.94
CA GLN A 68 -19.98 -0.18 7.28
C GLN A 68 -18.80 -1.16 7.21
N GLN A 69 -18.92 -2.20 6.40
CA GLN A 69 -17.84 -3.16 6.18
C GLN A 69 -16.60 -2.50 5.56
N ALA A 70 -16.78 -1.66 4.53
CA ALA A 70 -15.67 -0.94 3.91
C ALA A 70 -15.01 0.05 4.88
N LYS A 71 -15.82 0.78 5.65
CA LYS A 71 -15.35 1.73 6.67
C LYS A 71 -14.52 1.03 7.75
N ASP A 72 -15.00 -0.08 8.28
CA ASP A 72 -14.31 -0.83 9.34
C ASP A 72 -12.98 -1.40 8.85
N GLY A 73 -12.90 -1.80 7.57
CA GLY A 73 -11.64 -2.15 6.92
C GLY A 73 -10.65 -0.99 6.91
N VAL A 74 -11.05 0.17 6.35
CA VAL A 74 -10.20 1.37 6.31
C VAL A 74 -9.77 1.81 7.71
N ASP A 75 -10.66 1.76 8.70
CA ASP A 75 -10.32 2.09 10.09
C ASP A 75 -9.26 1.15 10.66
N TYR A 76 -9.37 -0.16 10.39
CA TYR A 76 -8.39 -1.14 10.82
C TYR A 76 -7.03 -0.92 10.13
N ASP A 77 -7.02 -0.72 8.81
CA ASP A 77 -5.80 -0.63 8.03
C ASP A 77 -5.02 0.65 8.34
N CYS A 78 -5.72 1.78 8.51
CA CYS A 78 -5.14 3.06 8.92
C CYS A 78 -4.91 3.18 10.43
N HIS A 79 -5.16 2.14 11.25
CA HIS A 79 -4.87 2.20 12.68
C HIS A 79 -3.42 1.80 12.98
N PHE A 80 -2.65 2.73 13.54
CA PHE A 80 -1.29 2.50 14.05
C PHE A 80 -1.25 2.87 15.52
N PRO A 81 -1.21 1.87 16.43
CA PRO A 81 -1.25 2.12 17.87
C PRO A 81 0.05 2.74 18.39
N ASP A 82 1.16 2.53 17.69
CA ASP A 82 2.49 2.97 18.08
C ASP A 82 3.01 4.06 17.13
N PHE A 83 3.98 4.82 17.63
CA PHE A 83 4.73 5.79 16.84
C PHE A 83 5.65 5.07 15.85
N ILE A 84 5.55 5.43 14.57
CA ILE A 84 6.24 4.78 13.45
C ILE A 84 7.57 5.49 13.22
N ARG A 85 8.67 4.75 13.37
CA ARG A 85 10.02 5.30 13.21
C ARG A 85 10.39 5.45 11.74
N TYR A 86 11.32 6.34 11.43
CA TYR A 86 11.81 6.52 10.05
C TYR A 86 12.43 5.24 9.43
N THR A 87 12.83 4.28 10.28
CA THR A 87 13.36 2.97 9.85
C THR A 87 12.27 2.02 9.37
N GLU A 88 11.01 2.30 9.67
CA GLU A 88 9.83 1.51 9.33
C GLU A 88 9.16 2.13 8.10
N GLY A 89 9.57 1.69 6.91
CA GLY A 89 9.11 2.25 5.64
C GLY A 89 8.01 1.42 4.95
N GLY A 90 7.44 1.98 3.89
CA GLY A 90 6.50 1.28 3.00
C GLY A 90 5.02 1.42 3.37
N HIS A 91 4.71 2.20 4.41
CA HIS A 91 3.34 2.42 4.88
C HIS A 91 2.43 3.07 3.83
N GLY A 92 2.98 3.83 2.87
CA GLY A 92 2.23 4.38 1.74
C GLY A 92 1.53 3.31 0.89
N MET A 93 2.05 2.08 0.90
CA MET A 93 1.46 0.91 0.21
C MET A 93 0.00 0.64 0.63
N ILE A 94 -0.37 0.97 1.88
CA ILE A 94 -1.74 0.78 2.36
C ILE A 94 -2.69 1.73 1.61
N LEU A 95 -2.32 3.01 1.48
CA LEU A 95 -3.12 4.00 0.76
C LEU A 95 -3.14 3.73 -0.76
N ASP A 96 -2.03 3.26 -1.31
CA ASP A 96 -1.96 2.86 -2.72
C ASP A 96 -2.90 1.67 -3.02
N GLU A 97 -2.98 0.69 -2.11
CA GLU A 97 -3.86 -0.46 -2.32
C GLU A 97 -5.34 -0.12 -2.07
N ILE A 98 -5.63 0.82 -1.16
CA ILE A 98 -6.96 1.44 -1.05
C ILE A 98 -7.33 2.07 -2.41
N LYS A 99 -6.47 2.92 -2.97
CA LYS A 99 -6.69 3.57 -4.27
C LYS A 99 -6.92 2.55 -5.40
N ASN A 100 -6.12 1.50 -5.49
CA ASN A 100 -6.32 0.42 -6.47
C ASN A 100 -7.69 -0.26 -6.33
N SER A 101 -8.17 -0.43 -5.09
CA SER A 101 -9.46 -1.04 -4.80
C SER A 101 -10.63 -0.11 -5.13
N LEU A 102 -10.44 1.19 -4.96
CA LEU A 102 -11.39 2.21 -5.40
C LEU A 102 -11.51 2.25 -6.93
N ASP A 103 -10.40 2.14 -7.67
CA ASP A 103 -10.39 2.00 -9.12
C ASP A 103 -11.19 0.77 -9.57
N PHE A 104 -11.03 -0.35 -8.86
CA PHE A 104 -11.81 -1.57 -9.11
C PHE A 104 -13.31 -1.35 -8.91
N LEU A 105 -13.74 -0.72 -7.80
CA LEU A 105 -15.15 -0.41 -7.55
C LEU A 105 -15.72 0.56 -8.58
N SER A 106 -14.94 1.59 -8.95
CA SER A 106 -15.31 2.53 -10.01
C SER A 106 -15.56 1.82 -11.34
N ALA A 107 -14.68 0.88 -11.72
CA ALA A 107 -14.83 0.10 -12.95
C ALA A 107 -16.08 -0.81 -12.94
N GLN A 108 -16.61 -1.14 -11.77
CA GLN A 108 -17.86 -1.87 -11.61
C GLN A 108 -19.11 -0.97 -11.56
N GLY A 109 -18.96 0.34 -11.74
CA GLY A 109 -20.06 1.30 -11.68
C GLY A 109 -20.46 1.72 -10.26
N GLN A 110 -19.68 1.36 -9.24
CA GLN A 110 -19.95 1.70 -7.83
C GLN A 110 -19.26 3.01 -7.42
N ILE A 111 -19.37 4.04 -8.26
CA ILE A 111 -18.52 5.22 -8.13
C ILE A 111 -18.82 6.06 -6.89
N ASP A 112 -20.09 6.21 -6.52
CA ASP A 112 -20.48 6.98 -5.34
C ASP A 112 -19.99 6.31 -4.05
N SER A 113 -20.07 4.97 -4.00
CA SER A 113 -19.50 4.18 -2.91
C SER A 113 -17.97 4.33 -2.84
N ALA A 114 -17.30 4.26 -3.99
CA ALA A 114 -15.86 4.43 -4.06
C ALA A 114 -15.42 5.83 -3.59
N ILE A 115 -16.12 6.90 -3.99
CA ILE A 115 -15.85 8.27 -3.52
C ILE A 115 -15.99 8.34 -2.00
N ARG A 116 -17.10 7.83 -1.45
CA ARG A 116 -17.36 7.88 -0.01
C ARG A 116 -16.27 7.14 0.80
N ILE A 117 -15.80 6.00 0.29
CA ILE A 117 -14.69 5.25 0.92
C ILE A 117 -13.38 6.04 0.82
N ALA A 118 -13.11 6.67 -0.32
CA ALA A 118 -11.92 7.49 -0.52
C ALA A 118 -11.86 8.69 0.44
N GLU A 119 -12.97 9.40 0.60
CA GLU A 119 -13.08 10.55 1.51
C GLU A 119 -12.79 10.15 2.96
N HIS A 120 -13.34 9.00 3.40
CA HIS A 120 -13.06 8.47 4.73
C HIS A 120 -11.61 8.01 4.89
N ALA A 121 -11.05 7.33 3.89
CA ALA A 121 -9.64 6.93 3.89
C ALA A 121 -8.70 8.15 3.93
N ILE A 122 -9.02 9.24 3.22
CA ILE A 122 -8.27 10.50 3.28
C ILE A 122 -8.33 11.09 4.68
N GLN A 123 -9.51 11.15 5.29
CA GLN A 123 -9.67 11.65 6.65
C GLN A 123 -8.81 10.84 7.64
N ARG A 124 -8.95 9.50 7.63
CA ARG A 124 -8.13 8.61 8.47
C ARG A 124 -6.64 8.78 8.17
N GLY A 125 -6.28 8.93 6.90
CA GLY A 125 -4.91 9.15 6.45
C GLY A 125 -4.28 10.41 7.03
N GLN A 126 -5.03 11.51 7.05
CA GLN A 126 -4.60 12.79 7.62
C GLN A 126 -4.42 12.70 9.14
N GLU A 127 -5.38 12.09 9.85
CA GLU A 127 -5.34 11.96 11.32
C GLU A 127 -4.13 11.15 11.81
N VAL A 128 -3.68 10.20 10.99
CA VAL A 128 -2.63 9.25 11.35
C VAL A 128 -1.23 9.74 10.97
N ALA A 129 -1.11 10.74 10.10
CA ALA A 129 0.17 11.29 9.67
C ALA A 129 1.04 11.76 10.85
N GLU A 130 0.41 12.24 11.94
CA GLU A 130 1.11 12.66 13.16
C GLU A 130 1.84 11.52 13.90
N ASN A 131 1.50 10.25 13.60
CA ASN A 131 2.15 9.09 14.20
C ASN A 131 3.49 8.73 13.55
N PHE A 132 3.90 9.40 12.48
CA PHE A 132 5.13 9.10 11.74
C PHE A 132 6.27 10.06 12.10
N GLU A 133 7.47 9.51 12.28
CA GLU A 133 8.71 10.30 12.41
C GLU A 133 9.12 10.96 11.09
N ASP A 134 8.96 10.21 9.99
CA ASP A 134 9.13 10.67 8.61
C ASP A 134 7.90 10.20 7.82
N ASP A 135 7.07 11.15 7.43
CA ASP A 135 5.76 10.91 6.81
C ASP A 135 5.81 11.02 5.28
N TRP A 136 7.00 11.18 4.67
CA TRP A 136 7.10 11.52 3.24
C TRP A 136 6.39 10.53 2.33
N ASP A 137 6.61 9.22 2.53
CA ASP A 137 5.97 8.14 1.77
C ASP A 137 4.44 8.15 1.94
N TRP A 138 3.99 8.25 3.19
CA TRP A 138 2.57 8.29 3.55
C TRP A 138 1.86 9.50 2.93
N ILE A 139 2.43 10.70 3.08
CA ILE A 139 1.89 11.94 2.54
C ILE A 139 1.90 11.92 1.00
N SER A 140 2.91 11.29 0.39
CA SER A 140 2.94 11.11 -1.06
C SER A 140 1.74 10.28 -1.54
N SER A 141 1.51 9.09 -0.98
CA SER A 141 0.36 8.24 -1.33
C SER A 141 -0.99 8.88 -0.96
N LEU A 142 -1.06 9.62 0.15
CA LEU A 142 -2.26 10.36 0.55
C LEU A 142 -2.64 11.45 -0.48
N LYS A 143 -1.67 12.22 -0.97
CA LYS A 143 -1.90 13.21 -2.03
C LYS A 143 -2.39 12.55 -3.32
N ASP A 144 -1.86 11.38 -3.64
CA ASP A 144 -2.28 10.58 -4.78
C ASP A 144 -3.74 10.11 -4.66
N LEU A 145 -4.17 9.74 -3.47
CA LEU A 145 -5.56 9.40 -3.16
C LEU A 145 -6.48 10.63 -3.20
N MET A 146 -6.04 11.78 -2.68
CA MET A 146 -6.79 13.04 -2.78
C MET A 146 -7.00 13.44 -4.25
N ALA A 147 -5.93 13.39 -5.05
CA ALA A 147 -6.01 13.65 -6.48
C ALA A 147 -6.94 12.65 -7.21
N TRP A 148 -7.04 11.42 -6.74
CA TRP A 148 -7.99 10.43 -7.29
C TRP A 148 -9.46 10.87 -7.10
N VAL A 149 -9.81 11.45 -5.94
CA VAL A 149 -11.17 11.94 -5.67
C VAL A 149 -11.52 13.14 -6.55
N GLU A 150 -10.57 14.03 -6.79
CA GLU A 150 -10.73 15.27 -7.56
C GLU A 150 -10.81 15.07 -9.08
N LYS A 151 -10.47 13.87 -9.59
CA LYS A 151 -10.50 13.60 -11.03
C LYS A 151 -11.92 13.75 -11.59
N PRO A 152 -12.12 14.54 -12.66
CA PRO A 152 -13.41 14.62 -13.33
C PRO A 152 -13.75 13.26 -13.95
N ARG A 153 -14.86 12.69 -13.50
CA ARG A 153 -15.37 11.41 -13.98
C ARG A 153 -16.35 11.73 -15.10
N GLY A 154 -15.92 11.52 -16.36
CA GLY A 154 -16.71 11.89 -17.54
C GLY A 154 -18.11 11.31 -17.46
N GLY A 155 -19.12 12.19 -17.47
CA GLY A 155 -20.51 11.80 -17.65
C GLY A 155 -20.73 11.34 -19.08
N THR A 156 -21.20 10.11 -19.25
CA THR A 156 -21.90 9.68 -20.47
C THR A 156 -23.39 9.91 -20.31
#